data_AF-A0A2D4MLW2-F1
#
_entry.id   AF-A0A2D4MLW2-F1
#
_cell.length_a   1.000
_cell.length_b   1.000
_cell.length_c   1.000
_cell.angle_alpha   90.00
_cell.angle_beta   90.00
_cell.angle_gamma   90.00
#
_symmetry.space_group_name_H-M   'P 1'
#
loop_
_entity.id
_entity.type
_entity.pdbx_description
1 polymer ?
#
loop_
_entity_poly.entity_id
_entity_poly.type
_entity_poly.pdbx_seq_one_letter_code
_entity_poly.pdbx_strand_id
1 'polypeptide(L)'
;MGKMEEKASIMEQRVGEIDYRLSRSDQTKEKKIIMLEMDKADYYLRFQNVVEEKDENLADIMADLLAAAREETKERMIYDMDKIFRVQTRYGMRHKLPREVHIRFTKKAIRTEILKAVKYEPLKYK
;
A
#
# COMPACT_ATOMS: atom_id res chain seq x y z
N MET A 1 30.44 -9.92 51.28
CA MET A 1 29.30 -10.16 50.37
C MET A 1 28.73 -8.88 49.75
N GLY A 2 28.55 -7.78 50.49
CA GLY A 2 27.82 -6.59 49.98
C GLY A 2 28.34 -5.87 48.73
N LYS A 3 29.66 -5.81 48.45
CA LYS A 3 30.17 -5.08 47.26
C LYS A 3 29.85 -5.75 45.92
N MET A 4 29.61 -7.06 45.89
CA MET A 4 29.23 -7.77 44.66
C MET A 4 27.72 -7.66 44.39
N GLU A 5 26.90 -7.72 45.43
CA GLU A 5 25.43 -7.52 45.34
C GLU A 5 25.09 -6.09 44.92
N GLU A 6 25.79 -5.09 45.45
CA GLU A 6 25.58 -3.68 45.08
C GLU A 6 25.98 -3.41 43.62
N LYS A 7 27.07 -4.03 43.15
CA LYS A 7 27.47 -3.99 41.73
C LYS A 7 26.47 -4.70 40.82
N ALA A 8 25.92 -5.83 41.26
CA ALA A 8 24.88 -6.55 40.52
C ALA A 8 23.60 -5.71 40.42
N SER A 9 23.16 -5.07 41.52
CA SER A 9 21.99 -4.20 41.54
C SER A 9 22.14 -2.98 40.62
N ILE A 10 23.32 -2.33 40.61
CA ILE A 10 23.61 -1.23 39.68
C ILE A 10 23.58 -1.70 38.22
N MET A 11 24.07 -2.92 37.96
CA MET A 11 24.05 -3.50 36.62
C MET A 11 22.62 -3.82 36.17
N GLU A 12 21.77 -4.39 37.04
CA GLU A 12 20.35 -4.63 36.76
C GLU A 12 19.59 -3.35 36.48
N GLN A 13 19.82 -2.27 37.24
CA GLN A 13 19.21 -0.97 36.98
C GLN A 13 19.61 -0.41 35.61
N ARG A 14 20.90 -0.51 35.25
CA ARG A 14 21.38 -0.08 33.93
C ARG A 14 20.79 -0.91 32.80
N VAL A 15 20.67 -2.23 32.98
CA VAL A 15 20.03 -3.10 31.99
C VAL A 15 18.55 -2.73 31.82
N GLY A 16 17.82 -2.51 32.92
CA GLY A 16 16.42 -2.07 32.86
C GLY A 16 16.23 -0.71 32.18
N GLU A 17 17.13 0.25 32.40
CA GLU A 17 17.11 1.53 31.69
C GLU A 17 17.38 1.35 30.18
N ILE A 18 18.35 0.50 29.83
CA ILE A 18 18.66 0.18 28.43
C ILE A 18 17.46 -0.49 27.75
N ASP A 19 16.81 -1.46 28.39
CA ASP A 19 15.62 -2.15 27.87
C ASP A 19 14.44 -1.19 27.70
N TYR A 20 14.24 -0.27 28.65
CA TYR A 20 13.23 0.78 28.53
C TYR A 20 13.50 1.72 27.34
N ARG A 21 14.76 2.11 27.12
CA ARG A 21 15.15 2.97 25.99
C ARG A 21 15.03 2.23 24.66
N LEU A 22 15.40 0.95 24.61
CA LEU A 22 15.25 0.09 23.43
C LEU A 22 13.78 -0.08 23.05
N SER A 23 12.92 -0.47 24.00
CA SER A 23 11.49 -0.65 23.75
C SER A 23 10.81 0.63 23.24
N ARG A 24 11.15 1.80 23.80
CA ARG A 24 10.71 3.08 23.24
C ARG A 24 11.23 3.33 21.83
N SER A 25 12.51 3.07 21.58
CA SER A 25 13.10 3.24 20.25
C SER A 25 12.39 2.38 19.22
N ASP A 26 12.13 1.12 19.54
CA ASP A 26 11.48 0.17 18.63
C ASP A 26 10.04 0.58 18.33
N GLN A 27 9.26 0.99 19.34
CA GLN A 27 7.93 1.56 19.12
C GLN A 27 7.95 2.79 18.21
N THR A 28 8.96 3.67 18.35
CA THR A 28 9.07 4.85 17.47
C THR A 28 9.46 4.48 16.04
N LYS A 29 10.29 3.45 15.86
CA LYS A 29 10.68 2.95 14.54
C LYS A 29 9.50 2.26 13.86
N GLU A 30 8.77 1.41 14.57
CA GLU A 30 7.56 0.76 14.06
C GLU A 30 6.55 1.80 13.56
N LYS A 31 6.25 2.83 14.37
CA LYS A 31 5.37 3.92 13.95
C LYS A 31 5.87 4.64 12.70
N LYS A 32 7.16 4.90 12.60
CA LYS A 32 7.75 5.52 11.40
C LYS A 32 7.65 4.61 10.17
N ILE A 33 7.89 3.31 10.32
CA ILE A 33 7.76 2.33 9.24
C ILE A 33 6.32 2.33 8.74
N ILE A 34 5.33 2.24 9.64
CA ILE A 34 3.91 2.28 9.29
C ILE A 34 3.57 3.57 8.55
N MET A 35 4.02 4.75 9.04
CA MET A 35 3.78 6.02 8.36
C MET A 35 4.36 6.04 6.94
N LEU A 36 5.59 5.57 6.76
CA LEU A 36 6.24 5.51 5.44
C LEU A 36 5.52 4.54 4.49
N GLU A 37 5.04 3.40 5.00
CA GLU A 37 4.26 2.45 4.22
C GLU A 37 2.89 3.01 3.83
N MET A 38 2.20 3.70 4.74
CA MET A 38 0.95 4.40 4.45
C MET A 38 1.16 5.47 3.37
N ASP A 39 2.21 6.28 3.51
CA ASP A 39 2.56 7.31 2.54
C ASP A 39 2.87 6.75 1.15
N LYS A 40 3.49 5.57 1.09
CA LYS A 40 3.73 4.86 -0.17
C LYS A 40 2.44 4.29 -0.74
N ALA A 41 1.60 3.68 0.10
CA ALA A 41 0.32 3.11 -0.29
C ALA A 41 -0.66 4.15 -0.83
N ASP A 42 -0.51 5.41 -0.42
CA ASP A 42 -1.35 6.51 -0.89
C ASP A 42 -1.26 6.82 -2.38
N TYR A 43 -0.24 6.32 -3.07
CA TYR A 43 -0.15 6.43 -4.52
C TYR A 43 -0.80 5.27 -5.25
N TYR A 44 -1.16 4.20 -4.55
CA TYR A 44 -1.67 2.97 -5.16
C TYR A 44 -3.19 2.86 -5.04
N LEU A 45 -3.80 2.39 -6.12
CA LEU A 45 -5.17 1.92 -6.15
C LEU A 45 -5.19 0.45 -6.59
N ARG A 46 -6.01 -0.34 -5.91
CA ARG A 46 -6.12 -1.79 -6.12
C ARG A 46 -7.48 -2.09 -6.73
N PHE A 47 -7.48 -2.76 -7.87
CA PHE A 47 -8.68 -3.19 -8.55
C PHE A 47 -8.79 -4.71 -8.45
N GLN A 48 -9.96 -5.15 -8.02
CA GLN A 48 -10.31 -6.57 -7.92
C GLN A 48 -11.27 -6.92 -9.05
N ASN A 49 -11.32 -8.21 -9.40
CA ASN A 49 -12.26 -8.75 -10.39
C ASN A 49 -12.15 -8.16 -11.81
N VAL A 50 -10.95 -7.69 -12.19
CA VAL A 50 -10.68 -7.29 -13.58
C VAL A 50 -10.47 -8.56 -14.41
N VAL A 51 -11.34 -8.79 -15.39
CA VAL A 51 -11.28 -9.93 -16.31
C VAL A 51 -9.89 -10.02 -16.95
N GLU A 52 -9.33 -11.22 -17.01
CA GLU A 52 -8.03 -11.49 -17.64
C GLU A 52 -8.24 -11.94 -19.08
N GLU A 53 -7.70 -11.18 -20.03
CA GLU A 53 -7.66 -11.55 -21.45
C GLU A 53 -6.22 -11.86 -21.88
N LYS A 54 -6.06 -12.74 -22.87
CA LYS A 54 -4.73 -12.98 -23.48
C LYS A 54 -4.32 -11.75 -24.27
N ASP A 55 -3.07 -11.34 -24.13
CA ASP A 55 -2.48 -10.16 -24.78
C ASP A 55 -3.21 -8.84 -24.48
N GLU A 56 -3.76 -8.72 -23.26
CA GLU A 56 -4.44 -7.51 -22.82
C GLU A 56 -3.46 -6.32 -22.67
N ASN A 57 -3.90 -5.13 -23.12
CA ASN A 57 -3.24 -3.89 -22.75
C ASN A 57 -3.86 -3.35 -21.45
N LEU A 58 -3.24 -3.68 -20.32
CA LEU A 58 -3.68 -3.22 -19.00
C LEU A 58 -3.78 -1.70 -18.89
N ALA A 59 -2.87 -0.96 -19.54
CA ALA A 59 -2.87 0.49 -19.46
C ALA A 59 -4.12 1.07 -20.15
N ASP A 60 -4.45 0.57 -21.34
CA ASP A 60 -5.63 1.03 -22.09
C ASP A 60 -6.92 0.67 -21.36
N ILE A 61 -7.06 -0.57 -20.89
CA ILE A 61 -8.25 -1.04 -20.17
C ILE A 61 -8.52 -0.19 -18.92
N MET A 62 -7.48 0.03 -18.12
CA MET A 62 -7.62 0.79 -16.89
C MET A 62 -7.80 2.29 -17.15
N ALA A 63 -7.14 2.84 -18.17
CA ALA A 63 -7.34 4.22 -18.60
C ALA A 63 -8.78 4.45 -19.04
N ASP A 64 -9.37 3.52 -19.78
CA ASP A 64 -10.77 3.61 -20.23
C ASP A 64 -11.74 3.62 -19.04
N LEU A 65 -11.53 2.69 -18.10
CA LEU A 65 -12.36 2.58 -16.90
C LEU A 65 -12.29 3.83 -16.02
N LEU A 66 -11.08 4.38 -15.85
CA LEU A 66 -10.85 5.57 -15.03
C LEU A 66 -11.29 6.86 -15.74
N ALA A 67 -11.14 6.92 -17.06
CA ALA A 67 -11.64 8.02 -17.88
C ALA A 67 -13.16 8.15 -17.74
N ALA A 68 -13.88 7.02 -17.80
CA ALA A 68 -15.33 7.01 -17.56
C ALA A 68 -15.70 7.48 -16.15
N ALA A 69 -14.90 7.14 -15.14
CA ALA A 69 -15.14 7.55 -13.74
C ALA A 69 -14.98 9.05 -13.49
N ARG A 70 -14.11 9.71 -14.26
CA ARG A 70 -13.72 11.12 -14.07
C ARG A 70 -14.19 12.02 -15.21
N GLU A 71 -14.87 11.47 -16.21
CA GLU A 71 -15.28 12.15 -17.45
C GLU A 71 -14.09 12.84 -18.17
N GLU A 72 -12.92 12.22 -18.14
CA GLU A 72 -11.68 12.74 -18.74
C GLU A 72 -11.21 11.94 -19.96
N THR A 73 -10.22 12.44 -20.69
CA THR A 73 -9.63 11.74 -21.84
C THR A 73 -8.69 10.61 -21.40
N LYS A 74 -8.71 9.48 -22.13
CA LYS A 74 -7.86 8.31 -21.85
C LYS A 74 -6.37 8.66 -21.80
N GLU A 75 -5.93 9.54 -22.69
CA GLU A 75 -4.54 10.00 -22.79
C GLU A 75 -4.05 10.68 -21.50
N ARG A 76 -4.90 11.49 -20.86
CA ARG A 76 -4.57 12.11 -19.56
C ARG A 76 -4.46 11.06 -18.47
N MET A 77 -5.35 10.06 -18.47
CA MET A 77 -5.27 8.96 -17.52
C MET A 77 -4.01 8.13 -17.69
N ILE A 78 -3.58 7.87 -18.92
CA ILE A 78 -2.31 7.18 -19.16
C ILE A 78 -1.12 8.00 -18.62
N TYR A 79 -1.12 9.32 -18.83
CA TYR A 79 -0.06 10.19 -18.31
C TYR A 79 -0.02 10.23 -16.77
N ASP A 80 -1.19 10.19 -16.13
CA ASP A 80 -1.32 10.24 -14.68
C ASP A 80 -0.95 8.90 -13.99
N MET A 81 -0.89 7.81 -14.75
CA MET A 81 -0.48 6.48 -14.29
C MET A 81 1.03 6.27 -14.48
N ASP A 82 1.76 6.05 -13.39
CA ASP A 82 3.22 5.77 -13.41
C ASP A 82 3.49 4.27 -13.66
N LYS A 83 2.83 3.39 -12.89
CA LYS A 83 3.05 1.94 -12.97
C LYS A 83 1.75 1.17 -12.88
N ILE A 84 1.60 0.16 -13.72
CA ILE A 84 0.43 -0.72 -13.75
C ILE A 84 0.93 -2.16 -13.84
N PHE A 85 0.45 -3.02 -12.95
CA PHE A 85 0.81 -4.43 -12.97
C PHE A 85 -0.25 -5.30 -12.30
N ARG A 86 -0.33 -6.57 -12.73
CA ARG A 86 -1.11 -7.59 -12.02
C ARG A 86 -0.31 -8.22 -10.91
N VAL A 87 -0.92 -8.36 -9.75
CA VAL A 87 -0.32 -9.02 -8.59
C VAL A 87 -0.70 -10.48 -8.57
N GLN A 88 0.31 -11.34 -8.66
CA GLN A 88 0.13 -12.78 -8.53
C GLN A 88 0.23 -13.17 -7.05
N THR A 89 -0.90 -13.60 -6.48
CA THR A 89 -0.94 -14.16 -5.13
C THR A 89 -1.04 -15.68 -5.20
N ARG A 90 -0.40 -16.39 -4.26
CA ARG A 90 -0.51 -17.86 -4.13
C ARG A 90 -1.97 -18.29 -3.96
N TYR A 91 -2.76 -17.47 -3.27
CA TYR A 91 -4.19 -17.70 -3.10
C TYR A 91 -4.93 -17.65 -4.44
N GLY A 92 -4.73 -16.59 -5.23
CA GLY A 92 -5.35 -16.47 -6.55
C GLY A 92 -5.01 -17.62 -7.49
N MET A 93 -3.75 -18.08 -7.46
CA MET A 93 -3.33 -19.26 -8.23
C MET A 93 -4.05 -20.54 -7.81
N ARG A 94 -4.20 -20.79 -6.50
CA ARG A 94 -4.84 -22.00 -5.98
C ARG A 94 -6.34 -22.04 -6.28
N HIS A 95 -6.99 -20.90 -6.20
CA HIS A 95 -8.44 -20.78 -6.33
C HIS A 95 -8.91 -20.32 -7.71
N LYS A 96 -8.00 -20.18 -8.69
CA LYS A 96 -8.29 -19.71 -10.06
C LYS A 96 -9.06 -18.37 -10.07
N LEU A 97 -8.67 -17.46 -9.17
CA LEU A 97 -9.26 -16.12 -9.10
C LEU A 97 -8.56 -15.15 -10.04
N PRO A 98 -9.27 -14.15 -10.60
CA PRO A 98 -8.64 -13.07 -11.33
C PRO A 98 -7.59 -12.35 -10.48
N ARG A 99 -6.43 -12.05 -11.06
CA ARG A 99 -5.35 -11.31 -10.39
C ARG A 99 -5.75 -9.85 -10.22
N GLU A 100 -5.40 -9.31 -9.05
CA GLU A 100 -5.61 -7.90 -8.75
C GLU A 100 -4.72 -7.01 -9.62
N VAL A 101 -5.26 -5.87 -10.07
CA VAL A 101 -4.49 -4.85 -10.79
C VAL A 101 -4.10 -3.75 -9.81
N HIS A 102 -2.80 -3.47 -9.72
CA HIS A 102 -2.27 -2.36 -8.93
C HIS A 102 -1.85 -1.24 -9.86
N ILE A 103 -2.40 -0.06 -9.63
CA ILE A 103 -2.06 1.16 -10.35
C ILE A 103 -1.39 2.13 -9.39
N ARG A 104 -0.19 2.58 -9.73
CA ARG A 104 0.48 3.69 -9.07
C ARG A 104 0.23 4.96 -9.88
N PHE A 105 -0.30 5.98 -9.22
CA PHE A 105 -0.47 7.30 -9.81
C PHE A 105 0.74 8.19 -9.55
N THR A 106 0.94 9.16 -10.43
CA THR A 106 1.97 10.21 -10.28
C THR A 106 1.64 11.14 -9.11
N LYS A 107 0.34 11.40 -8.85
CA LYS A 107 -0.14 12.28 -7.77
C LYS A 107 -1.13 11.56 -6.85
N LYS A 108 -0.97 11.73 -5.53
CA LYS A 108 -1.91 11.21 -4.51
C LYS A 108 -3.34 11.75 -4.69
N ALA A 109 -3.47 13.01 -5.12
CA ALA A 109 -4.77 13.67 -5.29
C ALA A 109 -5.70 12.91 -6.24
N ILE A 110 -5.15 12.38 -7.34
CA ILE A 110 -5.92 11.66 -8.38
C ILE A 110 -6.56 10.40 -7.80
N ARG A 111 -5.81 9.61 -7.02
CA ARG A 111 -6.36 8.46 -6.30
C ARG A 111 -7.51 8.88 -5.38
N THR A 112 -7.34 9.96 -4.61
CA THR A 112 -8.37 10.44 -3.69
C THR A 112 -9.63 10.92 -4.43
N GLU A 113 -9.47 11.58 -5.57
CA GLU A 113 -10.58 12.01 -6.42
C GLU A 113 -11.34 10.81 -7.00
N ILE A 114 -10.63 9.81 -7.55
CA ILE A 114 -11.24 8.57 -8.04
C ILE A 114 -12.00 7.85 -6.92
N LEU A 115 -11.39 7.71 -5.73
CA LEU A 115 -12.06 7.09 -4.59
C LEU A 115 -13.30 7.85 -4.14
N LYS A 116 -13.33 9.18 -4.26
CA LYS A 116 -14.51 9.99 -3.96
C LYS A 116 -15.61 9.81 -5.01
N ALA A 117 -15.26 9.76 -6.29
CA ALA A 117 -16.21 9.54 -7.39
C ALA A 117 -16.89 8.18 -7.28
N VAL A 118 -16.10 7.12 -7.04
CA VAL A 118 -16.56 5.73 -6.98
C VAL A 118 -17.22 5.37 -5.64
N LYS A 119 -17.25 6.30 -4.68
CA LYS A 119 -17.83 6.07 -3.35
C LYS A 119 -19.32 5.71 -3.42
N TYR A 120 -20.05 6.30 -4.36
CA TYR A 120 -21.50 6.16 -4.48
C TYR A 120 -21.92 5.28 -5.66
N GLU A 121 -21.14 5.29 -6.74
CA GLU A 121 -21.41 4.49 -7.93
C GLU A 121 -20.23 3.55 -8.24
N PRO A 122 -20.44 2.23 -8.31
CA PRO A 122 -19.38 1.30 -8.61
C PRO A 122 -18.92 1.47 -10.06
N LEU A 123 -17.61 1.35 -10.28
CA LEU A 123 -17.06 1.25 -11.63
C LEU A 123 -17.56 -0.03 -12.30
N LYS A 124 -18.21 0.14 -13.45
CA LYS A 124 -18.66 -0.98 -14.28
C LYS A 124 -17.74 -1.06 -15.50
N TYR A 125 -17.17 -2.24 -15.69
CA TYR A 125 -16.34 -2.55 -16.85
C TYR A 125 -16.81 -3.86 -17.44
N LYS A 126 -17.34 -3.80 -18.67
CA LYS A 126 -17.98 -4.90 -19.42
C LYS A 126 -19.17 -5.54 -18.71
#